data_AF-A0A136LFA4-F1
#
_entry.id   AF-A0A136LFA4-F1
#
_cell.length_a   1.000
_cell.length_b   1.000
_cell.length_c   1.000
_cell.angle_alpha   90.00
_cell.angle_beta   90.00
_cell.angle_gamma   90.00
#
_symmetry.space_group_name_H-M   'P 1'
#
loop_
_entity.id
_entity.type
_entity.pdbx_description
1 polymer ?
#
loop_
_entity_poly.entity_id
_entity_poly.type
_entity_poly.pdbx_seq_one_letter_code
_entity_poly.pdbx_strand_id
1 'polypeptide(L)'
;MIVALLAALLSGVYGRVKESARQANCVSNLKQIGAAVLLYRTDYDGEGRYGDPYMMGLPTSQRPLSPSLLPWSIWRCPNEWHFDARVVPSKASYYTFIPSAPDTIPWKRFVDAASRFQDRTPLYFDPYHNERAGFFSPLTSKLGLAVTLSGATVRVFKKGDFTLIDWWIDEQGN
;
A
#
# COMPACT_ATOMS: atom_id res chain seq x y z
N MET A 1 -25.70 31.35 -20.00
CA MET A 1 -26.12 31.14 -18.59
C MET A 1 -26.40 29.68 -18.25
N ILE A 2 -27.03 28.87 -19.12
CA ILE A 2 -27.32 27.44 -18.81
C ILE A 2 -26.07 26.55 -18.86
N VAL A 3 -25.19 26.73 -19.85
CA VAL A 3 -23.98 25.91 -20.03
C VAL A 3 -23.03 26.03 -18.82
N ALA A 4 -22.94 27.21 -18.21
CA ALA A 4 -22.12 27.44 -17.02
C ALA A 4 -22.67 26.71 -15.77
N LEU A 5 -23.99 26.63 -15.62
CA LEU A 5 -24.64 25.92 -14.52
C LEU A 5 -24.45 24.40 -14.66
N LEU A 6 -24.63 23.86 -15.87
CA LEU A 6 -24.40 22.44 -16.17
C LEU A 6 -22.93 22.07 -15.96
N ALA A 7 -21.99 22.91 -16.42
CA ALA A 7 -20.56 22.71 -16.21
C ALA A 7 -20.17 22.73 -14.72
N ALA A 8 -20.83 23.54 -13.89
CA ALA A 8 -20.58 23.60 -12.44
C ALA A 8 -21.05 22.34 -11.70
N LEU A 9 -22.18 21.75 -12.07
CA LEU A 9 -22.65 20.48 -11.49
C LEU A 9 -21.79 19.29 -11.95
N LEU A 10 -21.42 19.30 -13.23
CA LEU A 10 -20.59 18.27 -13.84
C LEU A 10 -19.18 18.25 -13.24
N SER A 11 -18.53 19.40 -13.05
CA SER A 11 -17.15 19.47 -12.55
C SER A 11 -16.97 18.86 -11.16
N GLY A 12 -17.93 19.06 -10.25
CA GLY A 12 -17.89 18.50 -8.90
C GLY A 12 -18.03 16.97 -8.85
N VAL A 13 -18.85 16.38 -9.72
CA VAL A 13 -19.00 14.91 -9.83
C VAL A 13 -17.79 14.31 -10.55
N TYR A 14 -17.29 14.97 -11.60
CA TYR A 14 -16.09 14.52 -12.33
C TYR A 14 -14.85 14.40 -11.43
N GLY A 15 -14.69 15.27 -10.43
CA GLY A 15 -13.61 15.17 -9.44
C GLY A 15 -13.66 13.87 -8.62
N ARG A 16 -14.82 13.53 -8.07
CA ARG A 16 -15.01 12.30 -7.26
C ARG A 16 -14.85 11.02 -8.10
N VAL A 17 -15.33 11.05 -9.34
CA VAL A 17 -15.18 9.92 -10.28
C VAL A 17 -13.72 9.72 -10.66
N LYS A 18 -12.99 10.80 -10.97
CA LYS A 18 -11.55 10.74 -11.28
C LYS A 18 -10.76 10.17 -10.11
N GLU A 19 -11.07 10.58 -8.89
CA GLU A 19 -10.40 10.06 -7.70
C GLU A 19 -10.72 8.57 -7.45
N SER A 20 -11.97 8.17 -7.66
CA SER A 20 -12.37 6.76 -7.57
C SER A 20 -11.65 5.89 -8.61
N ALA A 21 -11.46 6.40 -9.83
CA ALA A 21 -10.67 5.72 -10.88
C ALA A 21 -9.19 5.60 -10.50
N ARG A 22 -8.60 6.64 -9.89
CA ARG A 22 -7.22 6.58 -9.38
C ARG A 22 -7.07 5.54 -8.28
N GLN A 23 -8.02 5.48 -7.33
CA GLN A 23 -8.05 4.45 -6.29
C GLN A 23 -8.12 3.04 -6.89
N ALA A 24 -8.99 2.82 -7.88
CA ALA A 24 -9.09 1.54 -8.57
C ALA A 24 -7.78 1.13 -9.25
N ASN A 25 -7.07 2.09 -9.87
CA ASN A 25 -5.75 1.84 -10.43
C ASN A 25 -4.72 1.50 -9.35
N CYS A 26 -4.70 2.19 -8.19
CA CYS A 26 -3.77 1.85 -7.11
C CYS A 26 -4.07 0.48 -6.50
N VAL A 27 -5.34 0.07 -6.40
CA VAL A 27 -5.72 -1.30 -6.04
C VAL A 27 -5.22 -2.32 -7.08
N SER A 28 -5.35 -2.04 -8.38
CA SER A 28 -4.84 -2.92 -9.44
C SER A 28 -3.32 -3.08 -9.38
N ASN A 29 -2.59 -1.99 -9.18
CA ASN A 29 -1.14 -2.01 -8.98
C ASN A 29 -0.75 -2.83 -7.74
N LEU A 30 -1.44 -2.64 -6.61
CA LEU A 30 -1.22 -3.40 -5.39
C LEU A 30 -1.45 -4.91 -5.59
N LYS A 31 -2.47 -5.31 -6.36
CA LYS A 31 -2.69 -6.72 -6.72
C LYS A 31 -1.53 -7.29 -7.53
N GLN A 32 -1.01 -6.53 -8.50
CA GLN A 32 0.14 -6.95 -9.30
C GLN A 32 1.41 -7.07 -8.44
N ILE A 33 1.62 -6.14 -7.50
CA ILE A 33 2.72 -6.23 -6.51
C ILE A 33 2.55 -7.47 -5.64
N GLY A 34 1.36 -7.74 -5.10
CA GLY A 34 1.08 -8.93 -4.29
C GLY A 34 1.37 -10.22 -5.06
N ALA A 35 0.92 -10.31 -6.30
CA ALA A 35 1.20 -11.46 -7.17
C ALA A 35 2.72 -11.65 -7.40
N ALA A 36 3.46 -10.57 -7.66
CA ALA A 36 4.91 -10.64 -7.83
C ALA A 36 5.64 -11.05 -6.53
N VAL A 37 5.16 -10.59 -5.37
CA VAL A 37 5.69 -11.04 -4.08
C VAL A 37 5.41 -12.53 -3.86
N LEU A 38 4.21 -13.02 -4.19
CA LEU A 38 3.91 -14.45 -4.08
C LEU A 38 4.82 -15.31 -4.97
N LEU A 39 5.02 -14.90 -6.23
CA LEU A 39 5.97 -15.56 -7.12
C LEU A 39 7.39 -15.57 -6.53
N TYR A 40 7.84 -14.43 -6.02
CA TYR A 40 9.14 -14.33 -5.36
C TYR A 40 9.23 -15.24 -4.13
N ARG A 41 8.17 -15.34 -3.31
CA ARG A 41 8.16 -16.24 -2.15
C ARG A 41 8.27 -17.70 -2.57
N THR A 42 7.62 -18.10 -3.66
CA THR A 42 7.74 -19.44 -4.23
C THR A 42 9.19 -19.74 -4.64
N ASP A 43 9.86 -18.81 -5.31
CA ASP A 43 11.26 -18.97 -5.75
C ASP A 43 12.27 -19.07 -4.60
N TYR A 44 11.91 -18.59 -3.41
CA TYR A 44 12.75 -18.56 -2.22
C TYR A 44 12.21 -19.41 -1.05
N ASP A 45 11.40 -20.44 -1.35
CA ASP A 45 10.86 -21.43 -0.39
C ASP A 45 10.15 -20.80 0.83
N GLY A 46 9.50 -19.66 0.61
CA GLY A 46 8.84 -18.83 1.63
C GLY A 46 7.36 -19.15 1.88
N GLU A 47 6.79 -20.09 1.12
CA GLU A 47 5.38 -20.47 1.21
C GLU A 47 5.03 -21.05 2.58
N GLY A 48 3.89 -20.63 3.14
CA GLY A 48 3.39 -21.10 4.44
C GLY A 48 4.23 -20.72 5.67
N ARG A 49 5.32 -19.97 5.49
CA ARG A 49 6.16 -19.48 6.59
C ARG A 49 5.71 -18.09 7.03
N TYR A 50 5.76 -17.86 8.34
CA TYR A 50 5.40 -16.60 8.99
C TYR A 50 6.48 -16.21 10.01
N GLY A 51 6.65 -14.91 10.23
CA GLY A 51 7.64 -14.36 11.15
C GLY A 51 8.78 -13.64 10.42
N ASP A 52 9.97 -14.23 10.42
CA ASP A 52 11.17 -13.62 9.88
C ASP A 52 11.08 -13.41 8.34
N PRO A 53 11.22 -12.16 7.82
CA PRO A 53 11.15 -11.89 6.38
C PRO A 53 12.04 -12.78 5.50
N TYR A 54 13.24 -13.14 5.96
CA TYR A 54 14.12 -14.02 5.20
C TYR A 54 13.58 -15.44 5.14
N MET A 55 13.09 -15.95 6.27
CA MET A 55 12.46 -17.27 6.34
C MET A 55 11.19 -17.32 5.50
N MET A 56 10.45 -16.22 5.44
CA MET A 56 9.23 -16.06 4.64
C MET A 56 9.50 -15.87 3.14
N GLY A 57 10.77 -15.84 2.71
CA GLY A 57 11.16 -15.60 1.32
C GLY A 57 10.69 -14.24 0.79
N LEU A 58 10.63 -13.20 1.64
CA LEU A 58 10.12 -11.88 1.25
C LEU A 58 11.21 -11.01 0.61
N PRO A 59 10.87 -10.20 -0.41
CA PRO A 59 11.80 -9.24 -0.98
C PRO A 59 11.98 -8.06 -0.02
N THR A 60 13.20 -7.79 0.42
CA THR A 60 13.52 -6.67 1.34
C THR A 60 13.50 -5.30 0.67
N SER A 61 13.24 -5.24 -0.64
CA SER A 61 13.01 -4.01 -1.39
C SER A 61 12.20 -4.29 -2.65
N GLN A 62 11.82 -3.25 -3.40
CA GLN A 62 11.15 -3.38 -4.69
C GLN A 62 12.07 -3.86 -5.85
N ARG A 63 13.40 -3.81 -5.68
CA ARG A 63 14.35 -4.10 -6.77
C ARG A 63 14.30 -5.54 -7.27
N PRO A 64 14.15 -6.58 -6.44
CA PRO A 64 14.01 -7.95 -6.93
C PRO A 64 12.74 -8.17 -7.76
N LEU A 65 11.71 -7.35 -7.55
CA LEU A 65 10.44 -7.43 -8.28
C LEU A 65 10.45 -6.63 -9.60
N SER A 66 11.44 -5.76 -9.82
CA SER A 66 11.45 -4.84 -10.96
C SER A 66 12.85 -4.64 -11.57
N PRO A 67 12.97 -4.60 -12.92
CA PRO A 67 11.88 -4.55 -13.90
C PRO A 67 11.38 -5.94 -14.37
N SER A 68 12.01 -7.03 -13.93
CA SER A 68 11.81 -8.35 -14.54
C SER A 68 10.40 -8.92 -14.33
N LEU A 69 9.80 -8.74 -13.14
CA LEU A 69 8.43 -9.18 -12.87
C LEU A 69 7.41 -8.05 -13.08
N LEU A 70 7.77 -6.83 -12.70
CA LEU A 70 6.90 -5.66 -12.79
C LEU A 70 7.64 -4.45 -13.36
N PRO A 71 7.02 -3.66 -14.25
CA PRO A 71 7.61 -2.41 -14.72
C PRO A 71 7.58 -1.33 -13.61
N TRP A 72 8.55 -0.41 -13.64
CA TRP A 72 8.65 0.70 -12.68
C TRP A 72 7.41 1.61 -12.61
N SER A 73 6.57 1.60 -13.65
CA SER A 73 5.31 2.33 -13.67
C SER A 73 4.29 1.84 -12.63
N ILE A 74 4.32 0.55 -12.29
CA ILE A 74 3.42 -0.05 -11.27
C ILE A 74 3.64 0.59 -9.91
N TRP A 75 4.87 0.97 -9.58
CA TRP A 75 5.26 1.54 -8.29
C TRP A 75 4.85 3.00 -8.11
N ARG A 76 4.18 3.60 -9.10
CA ARG A 76 3.70 4.98 -9.05
C ARG A 76 2.18 5.00 -8.98
N CYS A 77 1.65 5.53 -7.89
CA CYS A 77 0.21 5.77 -7.79
C CYS A 77 -0.14 7.04 -8.60
N PRO A 78 -1.23 7.07 -9.40
CA PRO A 78 -1.55 8.14 -10.33
C PRO A 78 -2.12 9.40 -9.64
N ASN A 79 -2.05 9.46 -8.30
CA ASN A 79 -2.31 10.70 -7.57
C ASN A 79 -1.20 11.73 -7.80
N GLU A 80 -1.55 13.01 -7.78
CA GLU A 80 -0.66 14.15 -8.07
C GLU A 80 0.15 14.61 -6.84
N TRP A 81 -0.24 14.16 -5.65
CA TRP A 81 0.47 14.47 -4.41
C TRP A 81 1.08 13.20 -3.81
N HIS A 82 2.41 13.21 -3.77
CA HIS A 82 3.26 12.25 -3.06
C HIS A 82 4.34 13.04 -2.34
N PHE A 83 4.72 12.63 -1.13
CA PHE A 83 5.72 13.36 -0.34
C PHE A 83 7.11 13.34 -1.03
N ASP A 84 7.41 12.28 -1.78
CA ASP A 84 8.74 12.03 -2.33
C ASP A 84 8.80 12.05 -3.87
N ALA A 85 7.69 11.77 -4.58
CA ALA A 85 7.72 11.59 -6.04
C ALA A 85 7.92 12.90 -6.84
N ARG A 86 7.63 14.07 -6.26
CA ARG A 86 7.90 15.38 -6.90
C ARG A 86 9.37 15.77 -6.86
N VAL A 87 10.09 15.33 -5.82
CA VAL A 87 11.50 15.66 -5.60
C VAL A 87 12.39 14.57 -6.21
N VAL A 88 11.94 13.30 -6.19
CA VAL A 88 12.64 12.16 -6.77
C VAL A 88 11.69 11.28 -7.59
N PRO A 89 11.57 11.51 -8.92
CA PRO A 89 10.62 10.82 -9.80
C PRO A 89 10.78 9.29 -9.90
N SER A 90 11.91 8.77 -9.40
CA SER A 90 12.25 7.34 -9.37
C SER A 90 11.79 6.62 -8.10
N LYS A 91 11.24 7.34 -7.10
CA LYS A 91 10.79 6.71 -5.86
C LYS A 91 9.37 6.18 -5.98
N ALA A 92 9.13 5.05 -5.32
CA ALA A 92 7.81 4.44 -5.27
C ALA A 92 6.85 5.28 -4.44
N SER A 93 5.61 5.36 -4.90
CA SER A 93 4.49 5.92 -4.13
C SER A 93 4.02 4.93 -3.04
N TYR A 94 4.25 3.64 -3.22
CA TYR A 94 3.86 2.61 -2.25
C TYR A 94 4.91 2.47 -1.16
N TYR A 95 4.47 2.48 0.08
CA TYR A 95 5.29 2.16 1.24
C TYR A 95 5.33 0.65 1.47
N THR A 96 6.38 0.18 2.14
CA THR A 96 6.53 -1.22 2.53
C THR A 96 6.70 -1.33 4.03
N PHE A 97 6.07 -2.34 4.61
CA PHE A 97 6.34 -2.79 5.97
C PHE A 97 7.48 -3.79 6.06
N ILE A 98 7.91 -4.34 4.92
CA ILE A 98 8.99 -5.33 4.87
C ILE A 98 10.31 -4.61 5.24
N PRO A 99 10.90 -4.94 6.39
CA PRO A 99 12.10 -4.28 6.87
C PRO A 99 13.32 -4.76 6.07
N SER A 100 14.24 -3.85 5.76
CA SER A 100 15.47 -4.20 5.04
C SER A 100 16.67 -4.51 5.94
N ALA A 101 16.57 -4.18 7.24
CA ALA A 101 17.65 -4.31 8.21
C ALA A 101 17.24 -5.28 9.34
N PRO A 102 17.91 -6.45 9.46
CA PRO A 102 17.62 -7.42 10.51
C PRO A 102 17.87 -6.84 11.91
N ASP A 103 17.20 -7.42 12.92
CA ASP A 103 17.33 -7.11 14.35
C ASP A 103 17.00 -5.68 14.81
N THR A 104 16.48 -4.85 13.90
CA THR A 104 16.01 -3.50 14.21
C THR A 104 14.62 -3.49 14.85
N ILE A 105 14.20 -2.36 15.46
CA ILE A 105 12.83 -2.23 16.01
C ILE A 105 11.76 -2.47 14.92
N PRO A 106 11.86 -1.90 13.70
CA PRO A 106 10.95 -2.24 12.61
C PRO A 106 10.96 -3.73 12.26
N TRP A 107 12.13 -4.39 12.28
CA TRP A 107 12.23 -5.84 12.08
C TRP A 107 11.39 -6.61 13.09
N LYS A 108 11.63 -6.38 14.38
CA LYS A 108 10.93 -7.07 15.46
C LYS A 108 9.42 -6.85 15.40
N ARG A 109 8.98 -5.63 15.10
CA ARG A 109 7.55 -5.31 14.93
C ARG A 109 6.92 -6.05 13.74
N PHE A 110 7.64 -6.13 12.62
CA PHE A 110 7.15 -6.88 11.48
C PHE A 110 7.09 -8.37 11.77
N VAL A 111 8.13 -8.96 12.38
CA VAL A 111 8.17 -10.39 12.72
C VAL A 111 7.04 -10.77 13.69
N ASP A 112 6.81 -9.95 14.71
CA ASP A 112 5.70 -10.13 15.65
C ASP A 112 4.34 -10.09 14.92
N ALA A 113 4.12 -9.05 14.11
CA ALA A 113 2.90 -8.91 13.33
C ALA A 113 2.71 -10.06 12.32
N ALA A 114 3.76 -10.46 11.60
CA ALA A 114 3.73 -11.55 10.64
C ALA A 114 3.38 -12.88 11.30
N SER A 115 3.91 -13.13 12.50
CA SER A 115 3.59 -14.33 13.28
C SER A 115 2.16 -14.32 13.81
N ARG A 116 1.67 -13.15 14.24
CA ARG A 116 0.32 -12.96 14.81
C ARG A 116 -0.77 -12.98 13.75
N PHE A 117 -0.57 -12.30 12.64
CA PHE A 117 -1.60 -12.05 11.64
C PHE A 117 -1.46 -12.87 10.36
N GLN A 118 -0.32 -13.54 10.18
CA GLN A 118 -0.08 -14.50 9.11
C GLN A 118 -0.43 -13.90 7.74
N ASP A 119 -1.32 -14.54 6.98
CA ASP A 119 -1.78 -14.14 5.65
C ASP A 119 -2.39 -12.74 5.55
N ARG A 120 -2.88 -12.19 6.67
CA ARG A 120 -3.47 -10.84 6.73
C ARG A 120 -2.45 -9.74 6.94
N THR A 121 -1.18 -10.08 7.15
CA THR A 121 -0.11 -9.11 7.37
C THR A 121 0.03 -8.21 6.15
N PRO A 122 -0.14 -6.88 6.26
CA PRO A 122 0.07 -5.96 5.15
C PRO A 122 1.56 -5.93 4.78
N LEU A 123 1.85 -5.93 3.48
CA LEU A 123 3.21 -5.85 2.96
C LEU A 123 3.49 -4.49 2.35
N TYR A 124 2.73 -4.14 1.31
CA TYR A 124 2.82 -2.87 0.63
C TYR A 124 1.51 -2.11 0.77
N PHE A 125 1.59 -0.79 0.90
CA PHE A 125 0.42 0.04 1.06
C PHE A 125 0.56 1.43 0.44
N ASP A 126 -0.58 2.03 0.16
CA ASP A 126 -0.74 3.37 -0.36
C ASP A 126 -1.63 4.20 0.59
N PRO A 127 -1.06 5.22 1.24
CA PRO A 127 -1.80 6.15 2.07
C PRO A 127 -2.27 7.40 1.31
N TYR A 128 -1.91 7.61 0.03
CA TYR A 128 -1.99 8.93 -0.61
C TYR A 128 -3.37 9.35 -1.11
N HIS A 129 -4.40 8.50 -1.02
CA HIS A 129 -5.79 8.82 -1.40
C HIS A 129 -6.56 9.57 -0.30
N ASN A 130 -5.91 10.57 0.29
CA ASN A 130 -6.44 11.37 1.40
C ASN A 130 -6.15 12.85 1.19
N GLU A 131 -6.88 13.68 1.92
CA GLU A 131 -6.56 15.10 1.99
C GLU A 131 -5.17 15.31 2.59
N ARG A 132 -4.42 16.25 2.01
CA ARG A 132 -3.07 16.59 2.48
C ARG A 132 -3.09 17.20 3.89
N ALA A 133 -4.16 17.93 4.22
CA ALA A 133 -4.34 18.53 5.54
C ALA A 133 -4.57 17.42 6.58
N GLY A 134 -3.74 17.39 7.62
CA GLY A 134 -3.87 16.39 8.68
C GLY A 134 -3.49 14.96 8.25
N PHE A 135 -2.75 14.79 7.16
CA PHE A 135 -2.30 13.48 6.66
C PHE A 135 -1.53 12.65 7.70
N PHE A 136 -0.70 13.28 8.53
CA PHE A 136 0.01 12.63 9.64
C PHE A 136 -0.68 12.81 11.00
N SER A 137 -1.84 13.47 11.04
CA SER A 137 -2.55 13.69 12.31
C SER A 137 -3.23 12.40 12.76
N PRO A 138 -3.04 11.91 13.99
CA PRO A 138 -3.71 10.69 14.46
C PRO A 138 -5.23 10.88 14.60
N LEU A 139 -5.71 12.12 14.64
CA LEU A 139 -7.12 12.46 14.87
C LEU A 139 -7.98 12.39 13.60
N THR A 140 -7.36 12.34 12.42
CA THR A 140 -8.05 12.32 11.13
C THR A 140 -8.30 10.89 10.65
N SER A 141 -9.49 10.65 10.11
CA SER A 141 -9.81 9.40 9.41
C SER A 141 -9.07 9.37 8.08
N LYS A 142 -8.46 8.23 7.76
CA LYS A 142 -7.68 8.05 6.53
C LYS A 142 -8.11 6.79 5.82
N LEU A 143 -8.18 6.87 4.50
CA LEU A 143 -8.29 5.74 3.60
C LEU A 143 -6.90 5.12 3.42
N GLY A 144 -6.76 3.84 3.73
CA GLY A 144 -5.59 3.05 3.39
C GLY A 144 -5.94 2.00 2.36
N LEU A 145 -5.08 1.82 1.37
CA LEU A 145 -5.10 0.67 0.45
C LEU A 145 -3.83 -0.14 0.66
N ALA A 146 -3.94 -1.45 0.88
CA ALA A 146 -2.78 -2.32 1.06
C ALA A 146 -2.95 -3.64 0.32
N VAL A 147 -1.84 -4.35 0.15
CA VAL A 147 -1.82 -5.77 -0.21
C VAL A 147 -1.22 -6.56 0.93
N THR A 148 -1.84 -7.68 1.27
CA THR A 148 -1.42 -8.56 2.35
C THR A 148 -0.49 -9.65 1.86
N LEU A 149 0.04 -10.43 2.80
CA LEU A 149 0.90 -11.56 2.55
C LEU A 149 0.26 -12.66 1.68
N SER A 150 -1.07 -12.83 1.77
CA SER A 150 -1.83 -13.72 0.88
C SER A 150 -2.07 -13.16 -0.53
N GLY A 151 -1.66 -11.92 -0.81
CA GLY A 151 -1.97 -11.22 -2.05
C GLY A 151 -3.36 -10.59 -2.09
N ALA A 152 -4.14 -10.69 -1.01
CA ALA A 152 -5.44 -10.01 -0.90
C ALA A 152 -5.25 -8.50 -0.74
N THR A 153 -6.14 -7.71 -1.33
CA THR A 153 -6.14 -6.26 -1.12
C THR A 153 -7.02 -5.87 0.05
N VAL A 154 -6.48 -5.05 0.95
CA VAL A 154 -7.18 -4.51 2.11
C VAL A 154 -7.47 -3.03 1.88
N ARG A 155 -8.70 -2.63 2.20
CA ARG A 155 -9.15 -1.24 2.17
C ARG A 155 -9.67 -0.88 3.55
N VAL A 156 -9.02 0.07 4.22
CA VAL A 156 -9.39 0.52 5.57
C VAL A 156 -9.74 2.00 5.54
N PHE A 157 -10.74 2.42 6.33
CA PHE A 157 -11.06 3.83 6.54
C PHE A 157 -11.29 4.10 8.03
N LYS A 158 -10.24 4.49 8.74
CA LYS A 158 -10.33 4.76 10.19
C LYS A 158 -9.35 5.83 10.66
N LYS A 159 -9.52 6.29 11.90
CA LYS A 159 -8.60 7.24 12.56
C LYS A 159 -7.33 6.52 13.02
N GLY A 160 -6.25 7.26 13.23
CA GLY A 160 -4.98 6.74 13.72
C GLY A 160 -3.83 6.86 12.74
N ASP A 161 -2.80 6.03 12.96
CA ASP A 161 -1.51 6.08 12.28
C ASP A 161 -1.32 4.89 11.35
N PHE A 162 -1.34 5.16 10.05
CA PHE A 162 -1.16 4.14 9.00
C PHE A 162 0.27 3.59 8.94
N THR A 163 1.24 4.16 9.66
CA THR A 163 2.61 3.61 9.73
C THR A 163 2.74 2.46 10.71
N LEU A 164 1.68 2.13 11.45
CA LEU A 164 1.62 0.99 12.36
C LEU A 164 0.91 -0.17 11.67
N ILE A 165 1.50 -1.37 11.70
CA ILE A 165 0.91 -2.57 11.07
C ILE A 165 -0.46 -2.90 11.66
N ASP A 166 -0.62 -2.78 12.98
CA ASP A 166 -1.89 -3.02 13.67
C ASP A 166 -3.02 -2.09 13.20
N TRP A 167 -2.69 -0.92 12.63
CA TRP A 167 -3.69 -0.04 12.05
C TRP A 167 -4.32 -0.64 10.78
N TRP A 168 -3.67 -1.55 10.08
CA TRP A 168 -4.24 -2.13 8.85
C TRP A 168 -5.15 -3.31 9.09
N ILE A 169 -5.12 -3.85 10.31
CA ILE A 169 -5.75 -5.11 10.64
C ILE A 169 -6.79 -4.84 11.70
N ASP A 170 -8.05 -5.05 11.36
CA ASP A 170 -9.10 -5.03 12.37
C ASP A 170 -9.06 -6.37 13.12
N GLU A 171 -8.98 -6.32 14.45
CA GLU A 171 -9.01 -7.52 15.30
C GLU A 171 -10.30 -8.34 15.12
N GLN A 172 -11.31 -7.78 14.43
CA GLN A 172 -12.64 -8.36 14.23
C GLN A 172 -12.85 -9.02 12.85
N GLY A 173 -11.82 -9.15 12.01
CA GLY A 173 -11.84 -10.10 10.89
C GLY A 173 -12.91 -9.84 9.83
N ASN A 174 -12.98 -8.61 9.32
CA ASN A 174 -13.71 -8.32 8.08
C ASN A 174 -12.86 -7.45 7.16
#